data_AF-A0A821ZU05-F1
#
_entry.id   AF-A0A821ZU05-F1
#
_cell.length_a   1.000
_cell.length_b   1.000
_cell.length_c   1.000
_cell.angle_alpha   90.00
_cell.angle_beta   90.00
_cell.angle_gamma   90.00
#
_symmetry.space_group_name_H-M   'P 1'
#
loop_
_entity.id
_entity.type
_entity.pdbx_description
1 polymer ?
#
loop_
_entity_poly.entity_id
_entity_poly.type
_entity_poly.pdbx_seq_one_letter_code
_entity_poly.pdbx_strand_id
1 'polypeptide(L)'
;QITLLQNVDWSVGSEIIIATTGDYLSQGQSEKRIITAVSSDGHTLTLNSALNYDHMGITQTVGSTSVEIRAEVGLLSHNVVFQGSVTETWNVTIDACESGFNPGEFAVQTCFLGRYGQEIGSDQFGATIMGSASMDSSDGIQRVIIRLSNIEVFYAGQAFRLGRYPVHFHMNGNMNLSYIKSSSIHQTFNRAVNIHATHYLTVENIVIYNVMGGAIFLEDGVEIGNVLR
;
A
#
# COMPACT_ATOMS: atom_id res chain seq x y z
N GLN A 1 9.57 10.34 -19.37
CA GLN A 1 10.36 9.11 -19.18
C GLN A 1 10.99 9.16 -17.81
N ILE A 2 11.15 8.03 -17.13
CA ILE A 2 11.88 7.90 -15.87
C ILE A 2 12.92 6.78 -15.98
N THR A 3 13.97 6.87 -15.17
CA THR A 3 15.01 5.84 -15.06
C THR A 3 15.05 5.33 -13.63
N LEU A 4 14.94 4.02 -13.48
CA LEU A 4 14.95 3.28 -12.23
C LEU A 4 16.37 2.86 -11.89
N LEU A 5 16.64 2.74 -10.58
CA LEU A 5 17.92 2.21 -10.08
C LEU A 5 18.02 0.68 -10.27
N GLN A 6 16.89 -0.01 -10.12
CA GLN A 6 16.77 -1.45 -10.30
C GLN A 6 16.02 -1.73 -11.59
N ASN A 7 16.41 -2.78 -12.31
CA ASN A 7 15.65 -3.24 -13.46
C ASN A 7 14.32 -3.86 -13.03
N VAL A 8 13.34 -3.75 -13.91
CA VAL A 8 12.02 -4.36 -13.72
C VAL A 8 11.63 -5.23 -14.91
N ASP A 9 10.70 -6.15 -14.66
CA ASP A 9 10.06 -7.01 -15.65
C ASP A 9 8.60 -6.58 -15.94
N TRP A 10 8.25 -5.34 -15.62
CA TRP A 10 6.91 -4.80 -15.76
C TRP A 10 6.47 -4.66 -17.22
N SER A 11 5.17 -4.75 -17.46
CA SER A 11 4.59 -4.74 -18.81
C SER A 11 4.08 -3.35 -19.23
N VAL A 12 4.13 -3.06 -20.53
CA VAL A 12 3.44 -1.90 -21.11
C VAL A 12 1.94 -2.00 -20.80
N GLY A 13 1.32 -0.87 -20.43
CA GLY A 13 -0.06 -0.78 -19.97
C GLY A 13 -0.22 -0.87 -18.45
N SER A 14 0.83 -1.25 -17.72
CA SER A 14 0.76 -1.32 -16.25
C SER A 14 0.66 0.07 -15.63
N GLU A 15 -0.13 0.18 -14.56
CA GLU A 15 -0.19 1.37 -13.70
C GLU A 15 0.91 1.31 -12.64
N ILE A 16 1.65 2.40 -12.48
CA ILE A 16 2.67 2.58 -11.45
C ILE A 16 2.35 3.80 -10.60
N ILE A 17 2.89 3.84 -9.38
CA ILE A 17 2.93 5.02 -8.52
C ILE A 17 4.37 5.51 -8.38
N ILE A 18 4.57 6.82 -8.47
CA ILE A 18 5.82 7.49 -8.14
C ILE A 18 5.60 8.28 -6.85
N ALA A 19 6.36 7.96 -5.80
CA ALA A 19 6.24 8.62 -4.51
C ALA A 19 6.77 10.06 -4.55
N THR A 20 6.15 10.94 -3.74
CA THR A 20 6.69 12.28 -3.51
C THR A 20 8.04 12.23 -2.80
N THR A 21 8.93 13.16 -3.13
CA THR A 21 10.22 13.36 -2.44
C THR A 21 10.31 14.71 -1.74
N GLY A 22 9.18 15.40 -1.58
CA GLY A 22 9.10 16.70 -0.93
C GLY A 22 9.03 16.59 0.59
N ASP A 23 8.64 17.69 1.22
CA ASP A 23 8.48 17.78 2.68
C ASP A 23 7.11 17.22 3.14
N TYR A 24 6.79 17.44 4.41
CA TYR A 24 5.54 16.96 5.00
C TYR A 24 4.26 17.51 4.31
N LEU A 25 4.35 18.59 3.51
CA LEU A 25 3.24 19.16 2.75
C LEU A 25 3.07 18.51 1.37
N SER A 26 4.05 17.74 0.90
CA SER A 26 4.06 17.20 -0.45
C SER A 26 3.32 15.87 -0.61
N GLN A 27 2.62 15.38 0.41
CA GLN A 27 1.96 14.06 0.40
C GLN A 27 1.04 13.85 -0.82
N GLY A 28 0.39 14.91 -1.30
CA GLY A 28 -0.47 14.89 -2.49
C GLY A 28 0.28 14.87 -3.84
N GLN A 29 1.61 14.95 -3.85
CA GLN A 29 2.44 14.97 -5.06
C GLN A 29 2.91 13.57 -5.50
N SER A 30 2.35 12.50 -4.91
CA SER A 30 2.57 11.15 -5.44
C SER A 30 1.71 10.96 -6.70
N GLU A 31 2.29 10.37 -7.74
CA GLU A 31 1.72 10.45 -9.09
C GLU A 31 1.54 9.07 -9.71
N LYS A 32 0.32 8.75 -10.16
CA LYS A 32 0.06 7.54 -10.93
C LYS A 32 0.35 7.76 -12.40
N ARG A 33 0.98 6.79 -13.06
CA ARG A 33 1.26 6.82 -14.50
C ARG A 33 1.09 5.46 -15.14
N ILE A 34 0.83 5.45 -16.43
CA ILE A 34 0.76 4.22 -17.23
C ILE A 34 2.06 4.09 -18.03
N ILE A 35 2.65 2.89 -18.01
CA ILE A 35 3.84 2.56 -18.80
C ILE A 35 3.45 2.43 -20.27
N THR A 36 4.13 3.16 -21.16
CA THR A 36 3.94 3.08 -22.62
C THR A 36 5.09 2.38 -23.34
N ALA A 37 6.27 2.31 -22.74
CA ALA A 37 7.39 1.50 -23.21
C ALA A 37 8.36 1.19 -22.07
N VAL A 38 9.05 0.06 -22.16
CA VAL A 38 10.13 -0.36 -21.24
C VAL A 38 11.39 -0.60 -22.06
N SER A 39 12.54 -0.08 -21.62
CA SER A 39 13.82 -0.36 -22.26
C SER A 39 14.19 -1.84 -22.16
N SER A 40 15.04 -2.31 -23.07
CA SER A 40 15.48 -3.71 -23.09
C SER A 40 16.22 -4.16 -21.83
N ASP A 41 16.84 -3.24 -21.09
CA ASP A 41 17.53 -3.49 -19.82
C ASP A 41 16.60 -3.36 -18.59
N GLY A 42 15.32 -3.04 -18.78
CA GLY A 42 14.33 -2.88 -17.72
C GLY A 42 14.53 -1.67 -16.81
N HIS A 43 15.46 -0.76 -17.08
CA HIS A 43 15.71 0.40 -16.21
C HIS A 43 14.92 1.65 -16.60
N THR A 44 14.46 1.76 -17.84
CA THR A 44 13.85 3.00 -18.34
C THR A 44 12.40 2.77 -18.72
N LEU A 45 11.52 3.57 -18.11
CA LEU A 45 10.08 3.54 -18.37
C LEU A 45 9.66 4.81 -19.12
N THR A 46 9.01 4.62 -20.27
CA THR A 46 8.28 5.70 -20.94
C THR A 46 6.87 5.74 -20.38
N LEU A 47 6.39 6.95 -20.08
CA LEU A 47 5.11 7.18 -19.41
C LEU A 47 4.09 7.75 -20.40
N ASN A 48 2.81 7.53 -20.14
CA ASN A 48 1.72 8.07 -20.95
C ASN A 48 1.62 9.61 -20.90
N SER A 49 2.17 10.24 -19.86
CA SER A 49 2.22 11.69 -19.69
C SER A 49 3.45 12.08 -18.85
N ALA A 50 3.87 13.34 -18.97
CA ALA A 50 4.93 13.90 -18.12
C ALA A 50 4.50 13.92 -16.64
N LEU A 51 5.45 13.89 -15.72
CA LEU A 51 5.21 14.12 -14.30
C LEU A 51 4.86 15.60 -14.08
N ASN A 52 3.97 15.87 -13.13
CA ASN A 52 3.58 17.23 -12.79
C ASN A 52 4.50 17.84 -11.73
N TYR A 53 5.13 17.00 -10.92
CA TYR A 53 6.03 17.40 -9.84
C TYR A 53 7.44 16.88 -10.08
N ASP A 54 8.41 17.56 -9.45
CA ASP A 54 9.79 17.10 -9.42
C ASP A 54 9.93 15.98 -8.39
N HIS A 55 10.57 14.89 -8.82
CA HIS A 55 10.90 13.76 -7.98
C HIS A 55 12.42 13.65 -7.91
N MET A 56 12.99 13.95 -6.74
CA MET A 56 14.44 13.98 -6.55
C MET A 56 15.03 12.58 -6.59
N GLY A 57 16.25 12.49 -7.12
CA GLY A 57 17.06 11.28 -7.07
C GLY A 57 18.52 11.64 -6.84
N ILE A 58 18.92 11.81 -5.59
CA ILE A 58 20.24 12.32 -5.20
C ILE A 58 20.95 11.36 -4.24
N THR A 59 22.27 11.28 -4.38
CA THR A 59 23.17 10.66 -3.40
C THR A 59 24.01 11.77 -2.78
N GLN A 60 23.91 11.93 -1.46
CA GLN A 60 24.65 12.93 -0.70
C GLN A 60 25.59 12.26 0.30
N THR A 61 26.87 12.63 0.25
CA THR A 61 27.86 12.18 1.25
C THR A 61 27.87 13.15 2.43
N VAL A 62 27.57 12.64 3.62
CA VAL A 62 27.66 13.36 4.89
C VAL A 62 28.75 12.70 5.75
N GLY A 63 29.91 13.35 5.86
CA GLY A 63 31.08 12.76 6.51
C GLY A 63 31.60 11.55 5.74
N SER A 64 31.60 10.37 6.38
CA SER A 64 31.96 9.08 5.76
C SER A 64 30.74 8.27 5.28
N THR A 65 29.52 8.79 5.47
CA THR A 65 28.28 8.08 5.14
C THR A 65 27.68 8.64 3.86
N SER A 66 27.41 7.76 2.90
CA SER A 66 26.63 8.10 1.71
C SER A 66 25.15 7.84 1.98
N VAL A 67 24.31 8.86 1.81
CA VAL A 67 22.86 8.78 1.95
C VAL A 67 22.24 8.97 0.58
N GLU A 68 21.36 8.06 0.20
CA GLU A 68 20.63 8.11 -1.06
C GLU A 68 19.16 8.44 -0.79
N ILE A 69 18.63 9.43 -1.50
CA ILE A 69 17.23 9.85 -1.45
C ILE A 69 16.70 9.80 -2.88
N ARG A 70 15.72 8.94 -3.14
CA ARG A 70 15.04 8.83 -4.43
C ARG A 70 13.55 8.63 -4.23
N ALA A 71 12.75 9.01 -5.22
CA ALA A 71 11.36 8.56 -5.27
C ALA A 71 11.29 7.04 -5.42
N GLU A 72 10.53 6.39 -4.55
CA GLU A 72 10.11 5.01 -4.75
C GLU A 72 9.12 4.93 -5.92
N VAL A 73 9.30 3.90 -6.75
CA VAL A 73 8.38 3.59 -7.84
C VAL A 73 7.81 2.20 -7.58
N GLY A 74 6.49 2.12 -7.47
CA GLY A 74 5.78 0.88 -7.19
C GLY A 74 4.88 0.48 -8.36
N LEU A 75 4.86 -0.81 -8.72
CA LEU A 75 3.84 -1.36 -9.59
C LEU A 75 2.50 -1.43 -8.83
N LEU A 76 1.42 -0.92 -9.40
CA LEU A 76 0.08 -1.04 -8.81
C LEU A 76 -0.71 -2.17 -9.46
N SER A 77 -0.71 -2.24 -10.79
CA SER A 77 -1.57 -3.19 -11.50
C SER A 77 -0.97 -4.60 -11.62
N HIS A 78 -1.78 -5.63 -11.39
CA HIS A 78 -1.40 -7.04 -11.61
C HIS A 78 -2.45 -7.80 -12.45
N ASN A 79 -2.07 -8.96 -12.98
CA ASN A 79 -2.99 -9.82 -13.74
C ASN A 79 -3.99 -10.58 -12.85
N VAL A 80 -3.65 -10.80 -11.56
CA VAL A 80 -4.53 -11.43 -10.59
C VAL A 80 -5.08 -10.35 -9.68
N VAL A 81 -6.36 -10.04 -9.85
CA VAL A 81 -7.03 -8.93 -9.17
C VAL A 81 -8.04 -9.46 -8.16
N PHE A 82 -7.89 -9.05 -6.91
CA PHE A 82 -8.89 -9.18 -5.87
C PHE A 82 -9.51 -7.80 -5.60
N GLN A 83 -10.73 -7.60 -6.08
CA GLN A 83 -11.42 -6.31 -5.94
C GLN A 83 -12.77 -6.45 -5.26
N GLY A 84 -13.11 -5.47 -4.42
CA GLY A 84 -14.50 -5.26 -4.00
C GLY A 84 -15.30 -4.56 -5.08
N SER A 85 -16.61 -4.43 -4.83
CA SER A 85 -17.50 -3.66 -5.68
C SER A 85 -17.56 -2.22 -5.19
N VAL A 86 -17.61 -1.28 -6.13
CA VAL A 86 -17.92 0.13 -5.87
C VAL A 86 -19.01 0.54 -6.84
N THR A 87 -20.02 1.21 -6.31
CA THR A 87 -21.14 1.77 -7.05
C THR A 87 -20.86 3.24 -7.27
N GLU A 88 -20.32 3.60 -8.44
CA GLU A 88 -19.89 4.98 -8.75
C GLU A 88 -20.99 6.02 -8.50
N THR A 89 -22.26 5.68 -8.76
CA THR A 89 -23.40 6.58 -8.51
C THR A 89 -23.62 6.93 -7.04
N TRP A 90 -23.03 6.16 -6.13
CA TRP A 90 -23.10 6.38 -4.69
C TRP A 90 -21.87 7.11 -4.17
N ASN A 91 -20.81 7.25 -4.97
CA ASN A 91 -19.58 7.92 -4.55
C ASN A 91 -19.81 9.43 -4.43
N VAL A 92 -19.72 9.92 -3.20
CA VAL A 92 -19.63 11.35 -2.92
C VAL A 92 -18.15 11.70 -2.90
N THR A 93 -17.71 12.42 -3.94
CA THR A 93 -16.38 13.03 -3.96
C THR A 93 -16.34 14.11 -2.90
N ILE A 94 -15.36 14.03 -2.01
CA ILE A 94 -15.11 15.06 -1.02
C ILE A 94 -14.04 15.98 -1.60
N ASP A 95 -14.40 17.23 -1.84
CA ASP A 95 -13.47 18.22 -2.37
C ASP A 95 -12.32 18.49 -1.39
N ALA A 96 -11.17 18.87 -1.94
CA ALA A 96 -10.04 19.30 -1.15
C ALA A 96 -10.40 20.54 -0.31
N CYS A 97 -9.96 20.59 0.94
CA CYS A 97 -10.23 21.71 1.82
C CYS A 97 -9.66 23.01 1.25
N GLU A 98 -10.44 24.10 1.26
CA GLU A 98 -10.03 25.41 0.71
C GLU A 98 -8.71 25.93 1.31
N SER A 99 -8.52 25.74 2.62
CA SER A 99 -7.29 26.14 3.32
C SER A 99 -6.11 25.19 3.09
N GLY A 100 -6.33 24.08 2.38
CA GLY A 100 -5.43 22.93 2.38
C GLY A 100 -5.40 22.20 3.72
N PHE A 101 -4.67 21.08 3.74
CA PHE A 101 -4.38 20.30 4.94
C PHE A 101 -2.92 20.48 5.35
N ASN A 102 -2.69 20.79 6.63
CA ASN A 102 -1.36 20.91 7.22
C ASN A 102 -1.15 19.77 8.24
N PRO A 103 -0.24 18.80 7.98
CA PRO A 103 0.03 17.70 8.88
C PRO A 103 1.04 18.04 10.00
N GLY A 104 1.41 19.31 10.19
CA GLY A 104 2.31 19.73 11.26
C GLY A 104 1.76 19.37 12.65
N GLU A 105 2.64 18.93 13.55
CA GLU A 105 2.28 18.43 14.89
C GLU A 105 1.41 19.40 15.70
N PHE A 106 1.64 20.70 15.54
CA PHE A 106 0.91 21.77 16.23
C PHE A 106 -0.09 22.51 15.32
N ALA A 107 -0.27 22.05 14.09
CA ALA A 107 -1.22 22.67 13.17
C ALA A 107 -2.65 22.43 13.65
N VAL A 108 -3.48 23.48 13.65
CA VAL A 108 -4.91 23.33 13.90
C VAL A 108 -5.51 22.58 12.72
N GLN A 109 -6.15 21.45 13.00
CA GLN A 109 -6.84 20.70 11.97
C GLN A 109 -8.09 21.49 11.53
N THR A 110 -7.99 22.14 10.38
CA THR A 110 -9.10 22.94 9.80
C THR A 110 -10.13 22.08 9.07
N CYS A 111 -9.83 20.79 8.88
CA CYS A 111 -10.61 19.92 8.02
C CYS A 111 -10.49 18.44 8.43
N PHE A 112 -11.63 17.77 8.62
CA PHE A 112 -11.68 16.35 8.98
C PHE A 112 -11.82 15.41 7.78
N LEU A 113 -12.41 15.89 6.69
CA LEU A 113 -12.66 15.17 5.45
C LEU A 113 -12.14 16.00 4.28
N GLY A 114 -11.57 15.37 3.24
CA GLY A 114 -11.09 16.10 2.06
C GLY A 114 -9.70 16.70 2.22
N ARG A 115 -8.82 16.09 3.02
CA ARG A 115 -7.47 16.60 3.28
C ARG A 115 -6.70 16.81 1.98
N TYR A 116 -6.88 15.88 1.05
CA TYR A 116 -6.26 15.92 -0.28
C TYR A 116 -7.28 15.80 -1.42
N GLY A 117 -8.58 15.77 -1.10
CA GLY A 117 -9.66 15.65 -2.09
C GLY A 117 -9.72 14.28 -2.78
N GLN A 118 -9.11 13.26 -2.17
CA GLN A 118 -9.01 11.89 -2.70
C GLN A 118 -9.86 10.91 -1.88
N GLU A 119 -10.48 11.39 -0.81
CA GLU A 119 -11.29 10.60 0.09
C GLU A 119 -12.67 10.28 -0.50
N ILE A 120 -13.05 9.01 -0.39
CA ILE A 120 -14.37 8.53 -0.77
C ILE A 120 -15.26 8.59 0.48
N GLY A 121 -16.35 9.37 0.42
CA GLY A 121 -17.25 9.57 1.57
C GLY A 121 -18.34 8.52 1.76
N SER A 122 -18.46 7.55 0.86
CA SER A 122 -19.58 6.61 0.76
C SER A 122 -19.15 5.29 0.13
N ASP A 123 -20.00 4.27 0.20
CA ASP A 123 -19.77 2.93 -0.37
C ASP A 123 -18.45 2.23 0.04
N GLN A 124 -18.03 2.48 1.29
CA GLN A 124 -16.79 1.94 1.88
C GLN A 124 -16.94 0.47 2.34
N PHE A 125 -17.61 -0.36 1.54
CA PHE A 125 -17.94 -1.75 1.86
C PHE A 125 -17.29 -2.73 0.86
N GLY A 126 -15.98 -2.86 0.98
CA GLY A 126 -15.17 -3.70 0.10
C GLY A 126 -15.11 -5.18 0.47
N ALA A 127 -14.45 -5.94 -0.40
CA ALA A 127 -14.15 -7.36 -0.20
C ALA A 127 -13.05 -7.55 0.87
N THR A 128 -12.99 -8.72 1.51
CA THR A 128 -12.00 -9.02 2.57
C THR A 128 -11.39 -10.40 2.39
N ILE A 129 -10.07 -10.50 2.48
CA ILE A 129 -9.35 -11.78 2.60
C ILE A 129 -9.07 -12.01 4.09
N MET A 130 -9.68 -13.04 4.67
CA MET A 130 -9.45 -13.43 6.06
C MET A 130 -9.05 -14.90 6.12
N GLY A 131 -7.89 -15.16 6.71
CA GLY A 131 -7.54 -16.51 7.11
C GLY A 131 -7.44 -16.60 8.62
N SER A 132 -8.20 -17.54 9.16
CA SER A 132 -8.29 -17.82 10.58
C SER A 132 -8.36 -19.32 10.79
N ALA A 133 -7.67 -19.81 11.81
CA ALA A 133 -7.74 -21.18 12.25
C ALA A 133 -7.87 -21.23 13.78
N SER A 134 -8.44 -22.33 14.30
CA SER A 134 -8.54 -22.51 15.75
C SER A 134 -7.15 -22.45 16.40
N MET A 135 -7.03 -21.60 17.41
CA MET A 135 -5.83 -21.31 18.20
C MET A 135 -5.41 -22.45 19.13
N ASP A 136 -5.90 -23.70 18.97
CA ASP A 136 -5.61 -24.78 19.92
C ASP A 136 -4.10 -25.14 19.88
N SER A 137 -3.29 -24.34 20.57
CA SER A 137 -1.88 -24.07 20.26
C SER A 137 -0.94 -25.02 20.98
N SER A 138 -1.48 -26.06 21.65
CA SER A 138 -0.69 -26.99 22.44
C SER A 138 0.12 -27.98 21.60
N ASP A 139 -0.24 -28.20 20.33
CA ASP A 139 0.43 -29.17 19.45
C ASP A 139 1.47 -28.53 18.50
N GLY A 140 1.52 -27.19 18.41
CA GLY A 140 2.40 -26.47 17.49
C GLY A 140 2.08 -26.68 16.01
N ILE A 141 0.90 -27.22 15.68
CA ILE A 141 0.53 -27.56 14.30
C ILE A 141 0.01 -26.32 13.56
N GLN A 142 0.60 -26.04 12.41
CA GLN A 142 0.08 -25.04 11.48
C GLN A 142 -1.19 -25.57 10.81
N ARG A 143 -2.34 -24.94 11.08
CA ARG A 143 -3.65 -25.38 10.57
C ARG A 143 -4.09 -24.70 9.28
N VAL A 144 -3.52 -23.54 8.98
CA VAL A 144 -3.81 -22.77 7.76
C VAL A 144 -2.52 -22.24 7.15
N ILE A 145 -2.43 -22.36 5.82
CA ILE A 145 -1.34 -21.78 5.03
C ILE A 145 -1.97 -20.81 4.05
N ILE A 146 -1.48 -19.57 4.06
CA ILE A 146 -1.98 -18.49 3.19
C ILE A 146 -0.79 -17.96 2.40
N ARG A 147 -0.86 -18.01 1.07
CA ARG A 147 0.23 -17.60 0.19
C ARG A 147 -0.33 -16.71 -0.90
N LEU A 148 -0.09 -15.42 -0.77
CA LEU A 148 -0.51 -14.40 -1.73
C LEU A 148 0.75 -13.89 -2.44
N SER A 149 0.83 -14.01 -3.77
CA SER A 149 1.94 -13.45 -4.55
C SER A 149 1.43 -12.83 -5.84
N ASN A 150 2.02 -11.71 -6.26
CA ASN A 150 1.74 -11.10 -7.56
C ASN A 150 0.25 -10.82 -7.77
N ILE A 151 -0.41 -10.36 -6.70
CA ILE A 151 -1.82 -9.98 -6.73
C ILE A 151 -1.98 -8.47 -6.52
N GLU A 152 -3.05 -7.94 -7.09
CA GLU A 152 -3.56 -6.61 -6.84
C GLU A 152 -4.78 -6.70 -5.94
N VAL A 153 -4.85 -5.86 -4.91
CA VAL A 153 -5.94 -5.78 -3.96
C VAL A 153 -6.43 -4.34 -3.90
N PHE A 154 -7.64 -4.07 -4.40
CA PHE A 154 -8.23 -2.73 -4.36
C PHE A 154 -9.73 -2.73 -4.12
N TYR A 155 -10.28 -1.61 -3.64
CA TYR A 155 -11.65 -1.52 -3.13
C TYR A 155 -11.97 -2.60 -2.10
N ALA A 156 -10.99 -2.92 -1.26
CA ALA A 156 -11.05 -3.97 -0.26
C ALA A 156 -11.10 -3.36 1.16
N GLY A 157 -11.46 -4.18 2.14
CA GLY A 157 -11.72 -3.74 3.52
C GLY A 157 -13.08 -3.07 3.68
N GLN A 158 -13.53 -2.94 4.92
CA GLN A 158 -14.80 -2.26 5.24
C GLN A 158 -14.54 -1.21 6.31
N ALA A 159 -14.86 0.04 6.01
CA ALA A 159 -14.62 1.15 6.93
C ALA A 159 -15.45 0.98 8.21
N PHE A 160 -14.89 1.41 9.34
CA PHE A 160 -15.54 1.39 10.65
C PHE A 160 -16.01 0.01 11.15
N ARG A 161 -15.54 -1.08 10.52
CA ARG A 161 -15.82 -2.46 10.95
C ARG A 161 -14.55 -3.17 11.39
N LEU A 162 -14.47 -3.48 12.69
CA LEU A 162 -13.36 -4.24 13.25
C LEU A 162 -13.26 -5.62 12.59
N GLY A 163 -12.04 -6.06 12.30
CA GLY A 163 -11.77 -7.38 11.70
C GLY A 163 -12.07 -7.51 10.20
N ARG A 164 -12.52 -6.44 9.53
CA ARG A 164 -12.85 -6.42 8.08
C ARG A 164 -11.81 -5.66 7.30
N TYR A 165 -10.62 -6.24 7.19
CA TYR A 165 -9.47 -5.68 6.49
C TYR A 165 -9.33 -6.29 5.08
N PRO A 166 -8.64 -5.64 4.14
CA PRO A 166 -8.26 -6.19 2.84
C PRO A 166 -7.54 -7.53 2.98
N VAL A 167 -6.51 -7.60 3.81
CA VAL A 167 -5.78 -8.84 4.13
C VAL A 167 -5.66 -8.99 5.65
N HIS A 168 -6.27 -10.04 6.21
CA HIS A 168 -6.32 -10.29 7.65
C HIS A 168 -5.83 -11.71 7.99
N PHE A 169 -4.68 -11.77 8.66
CA PHE A 169 -4.17 -12.97 9.31
C PHE A 169 -4.66 -12.95 10.76
N HIS A 170 -5.75 -13.68 11.02
CA HIS A 170 -6.50 -13.58 12.27
C HIS A 170 -6.29 -14.80 13.18
N MET A 171 -5.52 -14.60 14.24
CA MET A 171 -5.33 -15.53 15.34
C MET A 171 -4.78 -16.90 14.91
N ASN A 172 -3.79 -16.91 14.01
CA ASN A 172 -3.30 -18.15 13.40
C ASN A 172 -2.13 -18.82 14.13
N GLY A 173 -1.53 -18.17 15.14
CA GLY A 173 -0.32 -18.67 15.76
C GLY A 173 0.85 -18.73 14.77
N ASN A 174 1.51 -19.88 14.63
CA ASN A 174 2.67 -20.02 13.75
C ASN A 174 2.27 -20.02 12.26
N MET A 175 2.83 -19.09 11.49
CA MET A 175 2.60 -18.93 10.06
C MET A 175 3.89 -18.85 9.23
N ASN A 176 4.97 -19.54 9.63
CA ASN A 176 6.26 -19.54 8.93
C ASN A 176 6.22 -19.97 7.45
N LEU A 177 5.19 -20.71 7.02
CA LEU A 177 4.97 -21.10 5.61
C LEU A 177 4.07 -20.14 4.82
N SER A 178 3.53 -19.12 5.48
CA SER A 178 2.58 -18.17 4.89
C SER A 178 3.23 -16.84 4.58
N TYR A 179 2.69 -16.15 3.58
CA TYR A 179 3.22 -14.86 3.17
C TYR A 179 2.24 -14.05 2.32
N ILE A 180 2.53 -12.76 2.21
CA ILE A 180 2.11 -11.91 1.10
C ILE A 180 3.37 -11.28 0.46
N LYS A 181 3.52 -11.44 -0.86
CA LYS A 181 4.74 -11.03 -1.58
C LYS A 181 4.47 -10.35 -2.91
N SER A 182 5.32 -9.41 -3.31
CA SER A 182 5.32 -8.85 -4.67
C SER A 182 3.93 -8.43 -5.14
N SER A 183 3.14 -7.85 -4.23
CA SER A 183 1.70 -7.59 -4.41
C SER A 183 1.42 -6.12 -4.13
N SER A 184 0.29 -5.64 -4.63
CA SER A 184 -0.09 -4.23 -4.49
C SER A 184 -1.43 -4.13 -3.80
N ILE A 185 -1.52 -3.30 -2.77
CA ILE A 185 -2.74 -3.06 -2.00
C ILE A 185 -3.01 -1.57 -2.02
N HIS A 186 -4.05 -1.14 -2.71
CA HIS A 186 -4.35 0.29 -2.84
C HIS A 186 -5.83 0.60 -2.90
N GLN A 187 -6.18 1.86 -2.62
CA GLN A 187 -7.57 2.34 -2.64
C GLN A 187 -8.49 1.44 -1.81
N THR A 188 -8.11 1.23 -0.55
CA THR A 188 -8.82 0.35 0.37
C THR A 188 -9.55 1.14 1.45
N PHE A 189 -10.65 0.57 1.94
CA PHE A 189 -11.53 1.19 2.92
C PHE A 189 -11.16 0.86 4.36
N ASN A 190 -10.04 0.17 4.58
CA ASN A 190 -9.46 -0.12 5.89
C ASN A 190 -7.95 -0.39 5.73
N ARG A 191 -7.24 -0.60 6.85
CA ARG A 191 -5.80 -0.88 6.91
C ARG A 191 -5.39 -2.00 5.97
N ALA A 192 -4.24 -1.93 5.31
CA ALA A 192 -3.93 -2.85 4.20
C ALA A 192 -3.68 -4.30 4.65
N VAL A 193 -2.74 -4.50 5.58
CA VAL A 193 -2.38 -5.83 6.11
C VAL A 193 -2.50 -5.83 7.63
N ASN A 194 -3.37 -6.69 8.15
CA ASN A 194 -3.57 -6.88 9.57
C ASN A 194 -3.02 -8.23 10.02
N ILE A 195 -2.17 -8.19 11.05
CA ILE A 195 -1.53 -9.33 11.67
C ILE A 195 -2.00 -9.36 13.13
N HIS A 196 -2.89 -10.29 13.45
CA HIS A 196 -3.52 -10.41 14.76
C HIS A 196 -3.15 -11.78 15.34
N ALA A 197 -2.45 -11.81 16.48
CA ALA A 197 -1.96 -13.00 17.16
C ALA A 197 -1.40 -14.07 16.21
N THR A 198 -0.58 -13.60 15.28
CA THR A 198 0.05 -14.36 14.19
C THR A 198 1.56 -14.10 14.22
N HIS A 199 2.34 -15.17 14.11
CA HIS A 199 3.79 -15.17 14.29
C HIS A 199 4.49 -15.74 13.05
N TYR A 200 5.73 -15.29 12.81
CA TYR A 200 6.59 -15.77 11.72
C TYR A 200 6.02 -15.59 10.29
N LEU A 201 5.04 -14.71 10.09
CA LEU A 201 4.53 -14.34 8.78
C LEU A 201 5.58 -13.52 8.00
N THR A 202 5.68 -13.74 6.69
CA THR A 202 6.47 -12.88 5.80
C THR A 202 5.58 -11.93 5.02
N VAL A 203 5.82 -10.63 5.16
CA VAL A 203 5.26 -9.55 4.34
C VAL A 203 6.43 -8.92 3.59
N GLU A 204 6.50 -9.10 2.28
CA GLU A 204 7.71 -8.75 1.51
C GLU A 204 7.39 -8.09 0.17
N ASN A 205 8.10 -7.03 -0.19
CA ASN A 205 8.04 -6.39 -1.51
C ASN A 205 6.61 -6.03 -1.91
N ILE A 206 5.84 -5.42 -0.99
CA ILE A 206 4.47 -4.98 -1.29
C ILE A 206 4.39 -3.47 -1.46
N VAL A 207 3.57 -3.04 -2.42
CA VAL A 207 3.24 -1.63 -2.63
C VAL A 207 1.92 -1.36 -1.92
N ILE A 208 1.94 -0.48 -0.92
CA ILE A 208 0.72 -0.04 -0.24
C ILE A 208 0.52 1.45 -0.51
N TYR A 209 -0.61 1.82 -1.12
CA TYR A 209 -0.87 3.20 -1.53
C TYR A 209 -2.33 3.59 -1.35
N ASN A 210 -2.60 4.80 -0.87
CA ASN A 210 -3.96 5.34 -0.70
C ASN A 210 -4.91 4.36 0.02
N VAL A 211 -4.58 4.03 1.27
CA VAL A 211 -5.35 3.12 2.13
C VAL A 211 -5.90 3.87 3.33
N MET A 212 -7.06 3.47 3.83
CA MET A 212 -7.61 4.05 5.06
C MET A 212 -6.92 3.48 6.31
N GLY A 213 -6.30 4.33 7.11
CA GLY A 213 -5.63 3.94 8.35
C GLY A 213 -4.17 3.49 8.13
N GLY A 214 -3.61 2.76 9.10
CA GLY A 214 -2.23 2.26 9.01
C GLY A 214 -2.06 1.21 7.91
N ALA A 215 -0.91 1.24 7.22
CA ALA A 215 -0.60 0.30 6.13
C ALA A 215 -0.47 -1.14 6.64
N ILE A 216 0.42 -1.38 7.59
CA ILE A 216 0.61 -2.68 8.25
C ILE A 216 0.30 -2.50 9.74
N PHE A 217 -0.51 -3.39 10.30
CA PHE A 217 -0.98 -3.27 11.68
C PHE A 217 -0.81 -4.59 12.44
N LEU A 218 -0.11 -4.50 13.57
CA LEU A 218 -0.02 -5.56 14.58
C LEU A 218 -1.03 -5.22 15.67
N GLU A 219 -1.96 -6.14 15.98
CA GLU A 219 -3.17 -5.81 16.75
C GLU A 219 -2.96 -5.91 18.27
N ASP A 220 -2.38 -7.00 18.77
CA ASP A 220 -2.33 -7.28 20.21
C ASP A 220 -0.96 -7.06 20.86
N GLY A 221 0.10 -6.95 20.07
CA GLY A 221 1.47 -6.84 20.56
C GLY A 221 2.09 -8.17 21.00
N VAL A 222 1.38 -9.29 20.84
CA VAL A 222 1.90 -10.65 21.07
C VAL A 222 2.55 -11.25 19.83
N GLU A 223 2.37 -10.61 18.66
CA GLU A 223 2.90 -11.06 17.38
C GLU A 223 4.45 -11.01 17.38
N ILE A 224 5.10 -12.12 17.02
CA ILE A 224 6.57 -12.26 17.10
C ILE A 224 7.13 -12.86 15.82
N GLY A 225 8.39 -12.54 15.50
CA GLY A 225 9.13 -13.15 14.40
C GLY A 225 8.59 -12.85 13.00
N ASN A 226 7.60 -11.97 12.86
CA ASN A 226 7.11 -11.52 11.56
C ASN A 226 8.21 -10.71 10.85
N VAL A 227 8.35 -10.93 9.55
CA VAL A 227 9.32 -10.23 8.71
C VAL A 227 8.57 -9.27 7.81
N LEU A 228 8.85 -7.98 7.94
CA LEU A 228 8.29 -6.89 7.12
C LEU A 228 9.45 -6.27 6.33
N ARG A 229 9.50 -6.42 5.02
CA ARG A 229 10.60 -5.91 4.18
C ARG A 229 10.21 -5.57 2.74
#